data_AF-A0A2B5Y1X3-F1
#
_entry.id   AF-A0A2B5Y1X3-F1
#
_cell.length_a   1.000
_cell.length_b   1.000
_cell.length_c   1.000
_cell.angle_alpha   90.00
_cell.angle_beta   90.00
_cell.angle_gamma   90.00
#
_symmetry.space_group_name_H-M   'P 1'
#
loop_
_entity.id
_entity.type
_entity.pdbx_description
1 polymer ?
#
loop_
_entity_poly.entity_id
_entity_poly.type
_entity_poly.pdbx_seq_one_letter_code
_entity_poly.pdbx_strand_id
1 'polypeptide(L)'
;MRQKAIFKIAILLVFIGLSLMVSSIQLKNVEAFSNQVIQRGASGEDVIELQSRLKYNGFYTGKVDGVFGWGTYWALRNFQEKFGLPVDGLAGAKTKQMLVKATKYDKSTANKGTTTNKGNSGGTAQENKSPQNKGTNVPNGYSQNDIQLMANAVYGESRGEPYLGQVAVAAVILNRVTSASFPNTVSGVIFEPRAFTAVADGQIYLTPNETAKKAVLDAINGWDPTGNALYYFNPDTATSKWIWTRPQIKKIGKHIFCK
;
A
#
# COMPACT_ATOMS: atom_id res chain seq x y z
N MET A 1 -47.78 9.20 60.24
CA MET A 1 -46.78 10.06 59.57
C MET A 1 -45.37 9.43 59.51
N ARG A 2 -44.88 8.77 60.57
CA ARG A 2 -43.53 8.18 60.61
C ARG A 2 -43.23 7.09 59.56
N GLN A 3 -44.18 6.21 59.24
CA GLN A 3 -43.99 5.13 58.26
C GLN A 3 -43.75 5.64 56.82
N LYS A 4 -44.44 6.72 56.43
CA LYS A 4 -44.28 7.34 55.09
C LYS A 4 -42.93 8.04 54.93
N ALA A 5 -42.31 8.50 56.02
CA ALA A 5 -40.98 9.11 56.01
C ALA A 5 -39.86 8.06 55.84
N ILE A 6 -39.99 6.91 56.53
CA ILE A 6 -39.03 5.80 56.43
C ILE A 6 -39.03 5.21 55.01
N PHE A 7 -40.21 5.06 54.39
CA PHE A 7 -40.33 4.55 53.02
C PHE A 7 -39.71 5.50 51.97
N LYS A 8 -39.82 6.82 52.17
CA LYS A 8 -39.19 7.82 51.29
C LYS A 8 -37.67 7.85 51.42
N ILE A 9 -37.14 7.67 52.63
CA ILE A 9 -35.69 7.61 52.88
C ILE A 9 -35.09 6.31 52.29
N ALA A 10 -35.79 5.18 52.41
CA ALA A 10 -35.37 3.91 51.82
C ALA A 10 -35.32 3.98 50.28
N ILE A 11 -36.31 4.60 49.63
CA ILE A 11 -36.30 4.80 48.17
C ILE A 11 -35.16 5.72 47.74
N LEU A 12 -34.90 6.81 48.47
CA LEU A 12 -33.82 7.75 48.16
C LEU A 12 -32.42 7.09 48.28
N LEU A 13 -32.21 6.21 49.26
CA LEU A 13 -30.96 5.48 49.44
C LEU A 13 -30.74 4.40 48.38
N VAL A 14 -31.81 3.77 47.87
CA VAL A 14 -31.73 2.82 46.74
C VAL A 14 -31.38 3.55 45.44
N PHE A 15 -31.89 4.76 45.20
CA PHE A 15 -31.54 5.57 44.04
C PHE A 15 -30.11 6.12 44.09
N ILE A 16 -29.59 6.51 45.27
CA ILE A 16 -28.20 6.95 45.44
C ILE A 16 -27.23 5.76 45.27
N GLY A 17 -27.59 4.57 45.78
CA GLY A 17 -26.81 3.34 45.57
C GLY A 17 -26.79 2.88 44.11
N LEU A 18 -27.90 3.03 43.38
CA LEU A 18 -27.96 2.69 41.96
C LEU A 18 -27.22 3.72 41.08
N SER A 19 -27.21 4.99 41.46
CA SER A 19 -26.44 6.04 40.77
C SER A 19 -24.91 5.86 40.93
N LEU A 20 -24.46 5.22 42.01
CA LEU A 20 -23.03 4.96 42.25
C LEU A 20 -22.53 3.66 41.57
N MET A 21 -23.41 2.78 41.09
CA MET A 21 -23.02 1.58 40.34
C MET A 21 -22.87 1.78 38.82
N VAL A 22 -23.30 2.91 38.27
CA VAL A 22 -23.18 3.19 36.82
C VAL A 22 -21.83 3.85 36.45
N SER A 23 -21.01 4.25 37.43
CA SER A 23 -19.77 5.02 37.17
C SER A 23 -18.54 4.17 36.81
N SER A 24 -18.67 2.87 36.55
CA SER A 24 -17.52 1.98 36.31
C SER A 24 -17.55 1.22 34.99
N ILE A 25 -18.45 1.55 34.05
CA ILE A 25 -18.22 1.17 32.64
C ILE A 25 -17.20 2.14 32.07
N GLN A 26 -15.96 2.00 32.50
CA GLN A 26 -14.82 2.51 31.76
C GLN A 26 -14.86 1.77 30.42
N LEU A 27 -15.40 2.41 29.38
CA LEU A 27 -15.19 1.94 28.02
C LEU A 27 -13.67 1.88 27.84
N LYS A 28 -13.11 0.67 27.85
CA LYS A 28 -11.72 0.47 27.45
C LYS A 28 -11.67 0.85 25.98
N ASN A 29 -11.26 2.10 25.71
CA ASN A 29 -10.74 2.46 24.40
C ASN A 29 -9.48 1.61 24.22
N VAL A 30 -9.64 0.45 23.59
CA VAL A 30 -8.50 -0.31 23.07
C VAL A 30 -8.04 0.52 21.87
N GLU A 31 -7.07 1.40 22.09
CA GLU A 31 -6.49 2.16 20.99
C GLU A 31 -5.95 1.15 19.96
N ALA A 32 -6.43 1.25 18.73
CA ALA A 32 -6.08 0.31 17.65
C ALA A 32 -4.56 0.27 17.42
N PHE A 33 -3.90 1.41 17.60
CA PHE A 33 -2.46 1.57 17.50
C PHE A 33 -1.91 2.19 18.78
N SER A 34 -0.65 1.88 19.09
CA SER A 34 0.12 2.68 20.04
C SER A 34 0.41 4.09 19.51
N ASN A 35 0.98 4.96 20.35
CA ASN A 35 1.41 6.30 19.94
C ASN A 35 2.70 6.33 19.10
N GLN A 36 3.39 5.20 18.93
CA GLN A 36 4.67 5.15 18.20
C GLN A 36 4.46 5.34 16.69
N VAL A 37 5.32 6.10 16.01
CA VAL A 37 5.30 6.12 14.54
C VAL A 37 5.76 4.76 14.02
N ILE A 38 4.93 4.11 13.20
CA ILE A 38 5.24 2.80 12.63
C ILE A 38 5.93 3.01 11.28
N GLN A 39 7.09 2.42 11.10
CA GLN A 39 7.91 2.57 9.89
C GLN A 39 8.51 1.24 9.45
N ARG A 40 9.03 1.19 8.22
CA ARG A 40 9.68 -0.01 7.68
C ARG A 40 10.79 -0.51 8.60
N GLY A 41 10.81 -1.82 8.82
CA GLY A 41 11.70 -2.47 9.79
C GLY A 41 11.09 -2.67 11.18
N ALA A 42 9.97 -2.00 11.49
CA ALA A 42 9.21 -2.30 12.70
C ALA A 42 8.58 -3.70 12.65
N SER A 43 8.31 -4.26 13.84
CA SER A 43 7.54 -5.49 14.00
C SER A 43 6.65 -5.43 15.24
N GLY A 44 5.66 -6.33 15.32
CA GLY A 44 4.78 -6.47 16.48
C GLY A 44 3.32 -6.11 16.22
N GLU A 45 2.54 -5.95 17.31
CA GLU A 45 1.08 -5.79 17.24
C GLU A 45 0.63 -4.60 16.40
N ASP A 46 1.33 -3.46 16.50
CA ASP A 46 1.05 -2.26 15.72
C ASP A 46 1.20 -2.51 14.21
N VAL A 47 2.16 -3.36 13.82
CA VAL A 47 2.36 -3.74 12.41
C VAL A 47 1.30 -4.73 11.95
N ILE A 48 0.88 -5.66 12.81
CA ILE A 48 -0.25 -6.58 12.55
C ILE A 48 -1.52 -5.77 12.30
N GLU A 49 -1.79 -4.76 13.13
CA GLU A 49 -2.94 -3.87 12.97
C GLU A 49 -2.85 -3.09 11.65
N LEU A 50 -1.67 -2.51 11.36
CA LEU A 50 -1.41 -1.79 10.13
C LEU A 50 -1.69 -2.67 8.90
N GLN A 51 -1.08 -3.85 8.84
CA GLN A 51 -1.27 -4.81 7.75
C GLN A 51 -2.73 -5.27 7.64
N SER A 52 -3.41 -5.52 8.75
CA SER A 52 -4.82 -5.95 8.77
C SER A 52 -5.74 -4.88 8.20
N ARG A 53 -5.56 -3.62 8.60
CA ARG A 53 -6.36 -2.50 8.09
C ARG A 53 -6.02 -2.18 6.64
N LEU A 54 -4.76 -2.23 6.25
CA LEU A 54 -4.36 -2.08 4.84
C LEU A 54 -4.96 -3.20 3.99
N LYS A 55 -4.98 -4.44 4.49
CA LYS A 55 -5.58 -5.59 3.81
C LYS A 55 -7.09 -5.47 3.68
N TYR A 56 -7.78 -5.06 4.76
CA TYR A 56 -9.22 -4.80 4.73
C TYR A 56 -9.59 -3.73 3.68
N ASN A 57 -8.79 -2.67 3.58
CA ASN A 57 -8.96 -1.62 2.58
C ASN A 57 -8.51 -2.02 1.16
N GLY A 58 -8.01 -3.24 0.95
CA GLY A 58 -7.56 -3.73 -0.35
C GLY A 58 -6.17 -3.28 -0.78
N PHE A 59 -5.39 -2.62 0.08
CA PHE A 59 -4.02 -2.16 -0.23
C PHE A 59 -2.94 -3.21 0.03
N TYR A 60 -3.22 -4.22 0.85
CA TYR A 60 -2.25 -5.24 1.23
C TYR A 60 -2.76 -6.66 0.97
N THR A 61 -2.10 -7.40 0.09
CA THR A 61 -2.49 -8.78 -0.26
C THR A 61 -1.69 -9.84 0.49
N GLY A 62 -0.53 -9.45 1.05
CA GLY A 62 0.38 -10.33 1.77
C GLY A 62 -0.19 -10.92 3.07
N LYS A 63 0.63 -11.77 3.72
CA LYS A 63 0.30 -12.31 5.04
C LYS A 63 0.38 -11.19 6.08
N VAL A 64 -0.57 -11.18 7.01
CA VAL A 64 -0.46 -10.37 8.23
C VAL A 64 0.48 -11.12 9.17
N ASP A 65 1.76 -10.79 9.11
CA ASP A 65 2.84 -11.46 9.83
C ASP A 65 3.46 -10.58 10.92
N GLY A 66 3.02 -9.32 11.03
CA GLY A 66 3.54 -8.37 12.00
C GLY A 66 4.94 -7.89 11.68
N VAL A 67 5.42 -8.05 10.43
CA VAL A 67 6.72 -7.55 9.98
C VAL A 67 6.52 -6.45 8.95
N PHE A 68 7.05 -5.27 9.21
CA PHE A 68 6.94 -4.13 8.32
C PHE A 68 8.03 -4.21 7.25
N GLY A 69 7.84 -5.15 6.32
CA GLY A 69 8.64 -5.30 5.11
C GLY A 69 8.20 -4.38 3.97
N TRP A 70 8.78 -4.61 2.79
CA TRP A 70 8.48 -3.80 1.61
C TRP A 70 7.03 -3.90 1.15
N GLY A 71 6.38 -5.06 1.27
CA GLY A 71 4.96 -5.20 0.94
C GLY A 71 4.07 -4.26 1.79
N THR A 72 4.29 -4.23 3.10
CA THR A 72 3.58 -3.34 4.03
C THR A 72 3.86 -1.86 3.73
N TYR A 73 5.12 -1.53 3.39
CA TYR A 73 5.53 -0.18 3.01
C TYR A 73 4.77 0.35 1.80
N TRP A 74 4.68 -0.44 0.75
CA TRP A 74 3.99 -0.03 -0.47
C TRP A 74 2.48 0.03 -0.28
N ALA A 75 1.92 -0.95 0.43
CA ALA A 75 0.51 -0.89 0.81
C ALA A 75 0.19 0.40 1.59
N LEU A 76 1.06 0.79 2.53
CA LEU A 76 0.88 2.02 3.30
C LEU A 76 0.98 3.27 2.43
N ARG A 77 1.96 3.36 1.54
CA ARG A 77 2.09 4.50 0.63
C ARG A 77 0.91 4.61 -0.32
N ASN A 78 0.44 3.51 -0.88
CA ASN A 78 -0.75 3.49 -1.75
C ASN A 78 -2.01 3.93 -0.98
N PHE A 79 -2.13 3.51 0.28
CA PHE A 79 -3.19 3.99 1.16
C PHE A 79 -3.05 5.50 1.41
N GLN A 80 -1.86 5.99 1.74
CA GLN A 80 -1.61 7.42 1.96
C GLN A 80 -2.00 8.25 0.73
N GLU A 81 -1.57 7.83 -0.45
CA GLU A 81 -1.90 8.46 -1.71
C GLU A 81 -3.42 8.51 -1.95
N LYS A 82 -4.11 7.36 -1.81
CA LYS A 82 -5.56 7.28 -2.03
C LYS A 82 -6.35 8.25 -1.15
N PHE A 83 -5.90 8.44 0.09
CA PHE A 83 -6.58 9.26 1.09
C PHE A 83 -6.02 10.68 1.21
N GLY A 84 -5.17 11.12 0.27
CA GLY A 84 -4.63 12.48 0.22
C GLY A 84 -3.73 12.82 1.41
N LEU A 85 -3.03 11.82 1.96
CA LEU A 85 -2.07 11.97 3.05
C LEU A 85 -0.64 12.18 2.50
N PRO A 86 0.28 12.70 3.31
CA PRO A 86 1.70 12.67 2.98
C PRO A 86 2.15 11.22 2.68
N VAL A 87 2.74 11.00 1.50
CA VAL A 87 3.15 9.67 1.02
C VAL A 87 4.56 9.32 1.48
N ASP A 88 4.80 9.50 2.78
CA ASP A 88 6.10 9.33 3.44
C ASP A 88 6.42 7.88 3.85
N GLY A 89 5.43 6.98 3.76
CA GLY A 89 5.56 5.59 4.18
C GLY A 89 5.65 5.42 5.70
N LEU A 90 5.23 6.43 6.46
CA LEU A 90 5.16 6.44 7.92
C LEU A 90 3.71 6.37 8.39
N ALA A 91 3.41 5.38 9.22
CA ALA A 91 2.13 5.29 9.91
C ALA A 91 2.18 6.16 11.18
N GLY A 92 2.21 7.48 10.96
CA GLY A 92 2.03 8.50 11.99
C GLY A 92 0.56 8.71 12.38
N ALA A 93 0.29 9.64 13.29
CA ALA A 93 -1.04 9.84 13.89
C ALA A 93 -2.16 10.04 12.84
N LYS A 94 -1.95 10.91 11.84
CA LYS A 94 -2.94 11.16 10.78
C LYS A 94 -3.20 9.90 9.93
N THR A 95 -2.15 9.19 9.55
CA THR A 95 -2.25 7.93 8.79
C THR A 95 -3.00 6.87 9.57
N LYS A 96 -2.67 6.70 10.86
CA LYS A 96 -3.34 5.77 11.78
C LYS A 96 -4.81 6.08 11.95
N GLN A 97 -5.16 7.35 12.18
CA GLN A 97 -6.55 7.79 12.27
C GLN A 97 -7.33 7.51 10.98
N MET A 98 -6.71 7.75 9.83
CA MET A 98 -7.35 7.46 8.54
C MET A 98 -7.55 5.95 8.34
N LEU A 99 -6.56 5.11 8.70
CA LEU A 99 -6.69 3.64 8.66
C LEU A 99 -7.87 3.17 9.53
N VAL A 100 -8.01 3.73 10.73
CA VAL A 100 -9.13 3.42 11.62
C VAL A 100 -10.45 3.86 11.00
N LYS A 101 -10.54 5.09 10.49
CA LYS A 101 -11.76 5.63 9.88
C LYS A 101 -12.17 4.86 8.61
N ALA A 102 -11.20 4.43 7.80
CA ALA A 102 -11.43 3.73 6.54
C ALA A 102 -11.81 2.25 6.73
N THR A 103 -11.69 1.70 7.95
CA THR A 103 -11.97 0.28 8.21
C THR A 103 -13.06 0.09 9.27
N LYS A 104 -13.97 -0.86 9.05
CA LYS A 104 -14.85 -1.38 10.10
C LYS A 104 -14.19 -2.53 10.88
N TYR A 105 -12.85 -2.58 10.88
CA TYR A 105 -12.09 -3.65 11.50
C TYR A 105 -12.23 -3.58 13.02
N ASP A 106 -12.94 -4.57 13.59
CA ASP A 106 -13.04 -4.82 15.02
C ASP A 106 -12.08 -5.95 15.41
N LYS A 107 -11.10 -5.59 16.26
CA LYS A 107 -10.07 -6.48 16.83
C LYS A 107 -10.68 -7.72 17.52
N SER A 108 -11.97 -7.69 17.91
CA SER A 108 -12.68 -8.81 18.54
C SER A 108 -12.88 -10.03 17.63
N THR A 109 -12.91 -9.85 16.31
CA THR A 109 -13.14 -10.95 15.35
C THR A 109 -11.86 -11.65 14.87
N ALA A 110 -10.69 -11.01 15.03
CA ALA A 110 -9.40 -11.58 14.64
C ALA A 110 -8.81 -12.57 15.68
N ASN A 111 -9.29 -12.54 16.93
CA ASN A 111 -8.75 -13.32 18.05
C ASN A 111 -9.43 -14.68 18.29
N LYS A 112 -10.24 -15.20 17.36
CA LYS A 112 -10.80 -16.57 17.48
C LYS A 112 -9.83 -17.70 17.10
N GLY A 113 -8.55 -17.41 16.93
CA GLY A 113 -7.55 -18.43 16.67
C GLY A 113 -6.15 -18.00 17.03
N THR A 114 -5.85 -17.80 18.32
CA THR A 114 -4.60 -18.26 18.97
C THR A 114 -4.55 -17.85 20.43
N THR A 115 -4.57 -18.85 21.30
CA THR A 115 -4.42 -18.75 22.74
C THR A 115 -2.94 -18.59 23.10
N THR A 116 -2.62 -17.51 23.83
CA THR A 116 -1.51 -17.33 24.79
C THR A 116 -0.07 -17.68 24.38
N ASN A 117 0.84 -16.70 24.47
CA ASN A 117 1.62 -16.54 25.70
C ASN A 117 2.25 -15.15 25.86
N LYS A 118 2.06 -14.61 27.06
CA LYS A 118 2.54 -13.33 27.56
C LYS A 118 3.94 -13.56 28.11
N GLY A 119 4.95 -13.01 27.45
CA GLY A 119 6.36 -13.13 27.85
C GLY A 119 7.02 -11.76 27.93
N ASN A 120 7.15 -11.29 29.16
CA ASN A 120 8.02 -10.25 29.70
C ASN A 120 9.25 -9.90 28.83
N SER A 121 9.32 -8.67 28.29
CA SER A 121 10.57 -8.10 27.74
C SER A 121 11.05 -6.98 28.64
N GLY A 122 11.99 -7.34 29.53
CA GLY A 122 12.94 -6.41 30.12
C GLY A 122 13.87 -5.89 29.03
N GLY A 123 14.23 -4.61 29.13
CA GLY A 123 15.09 -3.94 28.18
C GLY A 123 16.53 -4.39 28.25
N THR A 124 17.18 -4.37 27.09
CA THR A 124 18.59 -4.01 26.95
C THR A 124 18.73 -3.22 25.66
N ALA A 125 19.20 -1.99 25.79
CA ALA A 125 19.67 -1.20 24.68
C ALA A 125 20.92 -1.88 24.09
N GLN A 126 20.86 -2.26 22.83
CA GLN A 126 22.06 -2.52 22.04
C GLN A 126 21.99 -1.69 20.76
N GLU A 127 22.81 -0.64 20.78
CA GLU A 127 23.55 -0.11 19.65
C GLU A 127 23.77 -1.19 18.58
N ASN A 128 23.18 -1.00 17.40
CA ASN A 128 23.65 -1.72 16.23
C ASN A 128 23.60 -0.84 14.99
N LYS A 129 24.81 -0.65 14.48
CA LYS A 129 25.20 0.11 13.31
C LYS A 129 24.31 -0.22 12.11
N SER A 130 23.83 0.85 11.47
CA SER A 130 23.13 0.81 10.20
C SER A 130 23.90 -0.03 9.17
N PRO A 131 23.26 -0.96 8.43
CA PRO A 131 23.88 -1.52 7.26
C PRO A 131 24.02 -0.43 6.21
N GLN A 132 25.27 -0.15 5.89
CA GLN A 132 25.76 0.80 4.89
C GLN A 132 24.99 0.69 3.58
N ASN A 133 24.22 1.74 3.26
CA ASN A 133 23.62 1.95 1.95
C ASN A 133 24.71 1.89 0.87
N LYS A 134 24.73 0.84 0.05
CA LYS A 134 25.37 0.90 -1.26
C LYS A 134 24.55 1.86 -2.11
N GLY A 135 25.02 3.11 -2.20
CA GLY A 135 24.49 4.14 -3.09
C GLY A 135 24.53 3.63 -4.52
N THR A 136 23.39 3.17 -5.00
CA THR A 136 23.13 2.98 -6.42
C THR A 136 22.58 4.31 -6.89
N ASN A 137 23.24 4.96 -7.86
CA ASN A 137 22.77 6.20 -8.47
C ASN A 137 21.39 5.96 -9.09
N VAL A 138 20.34 6.26 -8.33
CA VAL A 138 18.96 6.28 -8.82
C VAL A 138 18.70 7.68 -9.37
N PRO A 139 18.12 7.84 -10.56
CA PRO A 139 17.72 9.15 -11.06
C PRO A 139 16.78 9.87 -10.08
N ASN A 140 17.02 11.17 -9.84
CA ASN A 140 16.18 11.98 -8.96
C ASN A 140 14.70 11.86 -9.36
N GLY A 141 13.82 11.50 -8.42
CA GLY A 141 12.36 11.42 -8.62
C GLY A 141 11.75 10.02 -8.57
N TYR A 142 12.55 8.95 -8.63
CA TYR A 142 12.07 7.57 -8.50
C TYR A 142 12.78 6.83 -7.37
N SER A 143 12.07 5.99 -6.63
CA SER A 143 12.68 5.10 -5.63
C SER A 143 13.18 3.81 -6.26
N GLN A 144 14.03 3.06 -5.54
CA GLN A 144 14.48 1.75 -6.05
C GLN A 144 13.33 0.76 -6.28
N ASN A 145 12.26 0.89 -5.52
CA ASN A 145 11.10 0.04 -5.69
C ASN A 145 10.23 0.49 -6.87
N ASP A 146 10.15 1.80 -7.17
CA ASP A 146 9.51 2.25 -8.41
C ASP A 146 10.23 1.63 -9.62
N ILE A 147 11.56 1.60 -9.59
CA ILE A 147 12.37 0.92 -10.61
C ILE A 147 12.06 -0.58 -10.65
N GLN A 148 11.95 -1.25 -9.50
CA GLN A 148 11.64 -2.68 -9.45
C GLN A 148 10.23 -2.99 -9.97
N LEU A 149 9.22 -2.20 -9.58
CA LEU A 149 7.85 -2.33 -10.05
C LEU A 149 7.77 -2.11 -11.56
N MET A 150 8.37 -1.03 -12.06
CA MET A 150 8.44 -0.74 -13.50
C MET A 150 9.15 -1.87 -14.25
N ALA A 151 10.26 -2.38 -13.73
CA ALA A 151 11.03 -3.42 -14.41
C ALA A 151 10.24 -4.74 -14.48
N ASN A 152 9.51 -5.11 -13.42
CA ASN A 152 8.66 -6.29 -13.43
C ASN A 152 7.44 -6.13 -14.35
N ALA A 153 6.83 -4.94 -14.37
CA ALA A 153 5.76 -4.61 -15.32
C ALA A 153 6.25 -4.68 -16.77
N VAL A 154 7.36 -3.99 -17.09
CA VAL A 154 8.00 -4.01 -18.42
C VAL A 154 8.32 -5.44 -18.84
N TYR A 155 8.89 -6.25 -17.94
CA TYR A 155 9.20 -7.64 -18.25
C TYR A 155 7.96 -8.46 -18.58
N GLY A 156 6.86 -8.32 -17.81
CA GLY A 156 5.60 -9.01 -18.11
C GLY A 156 5.04 -8.67 -19.49
N GLU A 157 5.11 -7.39 -19.87
CA GLU A 157 4.53 -6.90 -21.12
C GLU A 157 5.41 -7.19 -22.34
N SER A 158 6.73 -7.16 -22.17
CA SER A 158 7.69 -7.10 -23.29
C SER A 158 8.77 -8.18 -23.23
N ARG A 159 8.57 -9.25 -22.45
CA ARG A 159 9.45 -10.43 -22.51
C ARG A 159 9.52 -10.97 -23.94
N GLY A 160 10.74 -11.12 -24.45
CA GLY A 160 11.01 -11.60 -25.82
C GLY A 160 10.95 -10.51 -26.89
N GLU A 161 10.58 -9.27 -26.54
CA GLU A 161 10.61 -8.14 -27.47
C GLU A 161 12.04 -7.61 -27.68
N PRO A 162 12.33 -6.93 -28.82
CA PRO A 162 13.56 -6.18 -28.97
C PRO A 162 13.73 -5.18 -27.82
N TYR A 163 14.98 -4.85 -27.47
CA TYR A 163 15.29 -3.91 -26.38
C TYR A 163 14.53 -2.59 -26.51
N LEU A 164 14.43 -2.06 -27.75
CA LEU A 164 13.65 -0.87 -28.07
C LEU A 164 12.18 -0.97 -27.63
N GLY A 165 11.58 -2.16 -27.72
CA GLY A 165 10.21 -2.44 -27.26
C GLY A 165 10.08 -2.49 -25.74
N GLN A 166 11.13 -2.93 -25.02
CA GLN A 166 11.15 -2.88 -23.56
C GLN A 166 11.25 -1.44 -23.05
N VAL A 167 12.13 -0.63 -23.66
CA VAL A 167 12.23 0.81 -23.36
C VAL A 167 10.91 1.50 -23.70
N ALA A 168 10.25 1.12 -24.79
CA ALA A 168 8.96 1.67 -25.20
C ALA A 168 7.86 1.44 -24.15
N VAL A 169 7.75 0.25 -23.55
CA VAL A 169 6.79 0.00 -22.47
C VAL A 169 7.14 0.83 -21.22
N ALA A 170 8.42 0.93 -20.87
CA ALA A 170 8.85 1.77 -19.75
C ALA A 170 8.48 3.24 -19.97
N ALA A 171 8.71 3.77 -21.17
CA ALA A 171 8.35 5.13 -21.53
C ALA A 171 6.83 5.37 -21.44
N VAL A 172 5.99 4.40 -21.85
CA VAL A 172 4.53 4.50 -21.67
C VAL A 172 4.15 4.60 -20.19
N ILE A 173 4.80 3.87 -19.29
CA ILE A 173 4.56 4.02 -17.84
C ILE A 173 4.83 5.46 -17.41
N LEU A 174 5.97 6.03 -17.81
CA LEU A 174 6.35 7.41 -17.46
C LEU A 174 5.42 8.45 -18.09
N ASN A 175 4.98 8.23 -19.33
CA ASN A 175 4.02 9.09 -20.02
C ASN A 175 2.65 9.08 -19.32
N ARG A 176 2.24 7.95 -18.74
CA ARG A 176 1.04 7.88 -17.90
C ARG A 176 1.24 8.66 -16.60
N VAL A 177 2.38 8.49 -15.91
CA VAL A 177 2.67 9.23 -14.67
C VAL A 177 2.61 10.75 -14.90
N THR A 178 3.02 11.24 -16.06
CA THR A 178 2.99 12.67 -16.40
C THR A 178 1.66 13.15 -17.00
N SER A 179 0.78 12.24 -17.39
CA SER A 179 -0.50 12.55 -18.01
C SER A 179 -1.60 12.75 -16.97
N ALA A 180 -2.36 13.85 -17.10
CA ALA A 180 -3.53 14.12 -16.26
C ALA A 180 -4.66 13.09 -16.40
N SER A 181 -4.60 12.20 -17.40
CA SER A 181 -5.59 11.14 -17.62
C SER A 181 -5.33 9.86 -16.81
N PHE A 182 -4.22 9.81 -16.08
CA PHE A 182 -3.78 8.64 -15.31
C PHE A 182 -3.33 9.07 -13.91
N PRO A 183 -3.16 8.11 -12.97
CA PRO A 183 -2.52 8.39 -11.70
C PRO A 183 -1.12 9.01 -11.89
N ASN A 184 -0.75 9.93 -11.00
CA ASN A 184 0.50 10.69 -11.07
C ASN A 184 1.66 10.04 -10.29
N THR A 185 1.57 8.73 -10.03
CA THR A 185 2.63 7.94 -9.40
C THR A 185 2.85 6.64 -10.16
N VAL A 186 4.08 6.13 -10.14
CA VAL A 186 4.44 4.84 -10.77
C VAL A 186 3.56 3.71 -10.26
N SER A 187 3.35 3.65 -8.94
CA SER A 187 2.49 2.67 -8.30
C SER A 187 1.04 2.80 -8.81
N GLY A 188 0.48 4.01 -8.81
CA GLY A 188 -0.87 4.25 -9.30
C GLY A 188 -1.06 3.77 -10.75
N VAL A 189 -0.12 4.08 -11.63
CA VAL A 189 -0.14 3.63 -13.03
C VAL A 189 -0.04 2.10 -13.14
N ILE A 190 0.87 1.48 -12.41
CA ILE A 190 1.11 0.02 -12.50
C ILE A 190 -0.08 -0.77 -11.95
N PHE A 191 -0.70 -0.31 -10.87
CA PHE A 191 -1.80 -1.01 -10.20
C PHE A 191 -3.19 -0.61 -10.71
N GLU A 192 -3.29 0.21 -11.77
CA GLU A 192 -4.56 0.43 -12.45
C GLU A 192 -5.17 -0.91 -12.91
N PRO A 193 -6.48 -1.14 -12.70
CA PRO A 193 -7.10 -2.43 -12.99
C PRO A 193 -6.87 -2.88 -14.45
N ARG A 194 -6.19 -4.02 -14.61
CA ARG A 194 -5.85 -4.66 -15.89
C ARG A 194 -4.88 -3.85 -16.77
N ALA A 195 -4.14 -2.91 -16.20
CA ALA A 195 -3.15 -2.13 -16.96
C ALA A 195 -1.90 -2.96 -17.33
N PHE A 196 -1.48 -3.88 -16.46
CA PHE A 196 -0.29 -4.70 -16.63
C PHE A 196 -0.55 -6.15 -16.19
N THR A 197 -0.16 -7.10 -17.03
CA THR A 197 -0.34 -8.55 -16.80
C THR A 197 0.43 -9.04 -15.58
N ALA A 198 1.65 -8.52 -15.36
CA ALA A 198 2.51 -8.86 -14.23
C ALA A 198 1.85 -8.65 -12.84
N VAL A 199 0.88 -7.76 -12.74
CA VAL A 199 0.09 -7.55 -11.51
C VAL A 199 -0.88 -8.70 -11.29
N ALA A 200 -1.65 -9.07 -12.32
CA ALA A 200 -2.61 -10.17 -12.26
C ALA A 200 -1.92 -11.52 -12.04
N ASP A 201 -0.75 -11.71 -12.66
CA ASP A 201 0.04 -12.95 -12.58
C ASP A 201 0.89 -13.04 -11.30
N GLY A 202 0.80 -12.04 -10.40
CA GLY A 202 1.53 -12.01 -9.13
C GLY A 202 3.05 -11.85 -9.27
N GLN A 203 3.55 -11.48 -10.45
CA GLN A 203 4.98 -11.37 -10.76
C GLN A 203 5.59 -10.02 -10.35
N ILE A 204 4.77 -9.07 -9.88
CA ILE A 204 5.19 -7.68 -9.65
C ILE A 204 6.21 -7.50 -8.50
N TYR A 205 6.34 -8.49 -7.60
CA TYR A 205 7.25 -8.43 -6.44
C TYR A 205 8.48 -9.33 -6.55
N LEU A 206 8.78 -9.83 -7.75
CA LEU A 206 9.96 -10.67 -7.99
C LEU A 206 11.23 -9.84 -8.19
N THR A 207 12.38 -10.52 -8.19
CA THR A 207 13.65 -9.92 -8.61
C THR A 207 13.56 -9.54 -10.09
N PRO A 208 13.80 -8.26 -10.46
CA PRO A 208 13.68 -7.83 -11.83
C PRO A 208 14.64 -8.51 -12.78
N ASN A 209 14.17 -8.75 -14.00
CA ASN A 209 15.06 -9.05 -15.11
C ASN A 209 16.00 -7.87 -15.37
N GLU A 210 17.29 -8.14 -15.54
CA GLU A 210 18.32 -7.11 -15.70
C GLU A 210 18.10 -6.23 -16.95
N THR A 211 17.64 -6.83 -18.05
CA THR A 211 17.39 -6.10 -19.30
C THR A 211 16.19 -5.18 -19.16
N ALA A 212 15.11 -5.66 -18.53
CA ALA A 212 13.94 -4.83 -18.25
C ALA A 212 14.27 -3.68 -17.29
N LYS A 213 15.08 -3.94 -16.25
CA LYS A 213 15.56 -2.89 -15.34
C LYS A 213 16.39 -1.84 -16.07
N LYS A 214 17.29 -2.26 -16.97
CA LYS A 214 18.08 -1.34 -17.80
C LYS A 214 17.18 -0.47 -18.70
N ALA A 215 16.17 -1.08 -19.32
CA ALA A 215 15.20 -0.38 -20.16
C ALA A 215 14.41 0.68 -19.38
N VAL A 216 14.05 0.40 -18.13
CA VAL A 216 13.43 1.37 -17.22
C VAL A 216 14.35 2.55 -16.94
N LEU A 217 15.62 2.29 -16.63
CA LEU A 217 16.59 3.35 -16.36
C LEU A 217 16.82 4.23 -17.59
N ASP A 218 16.90 3.62 -18.78
CA ASP A 218 17.03 4.35 -20.05
C ASP A 218 15.81 5.25 -20.32
N ALA A 219 14.59 4.76 -20.07
CA ALA A 219 13.38 5.58 -20.19
C ALA A 219 13.36 6.73 -19.16
N ILE A 220 13.74 6.47 -17.91
CA ILE A 220 13.85 7.51 -16.86
C ILE A 220 14.87 8.57 -17.25
N ASN A 221 15.96 8.18 -17.93
CA ASN A 221 16.96 9.10 -18.47
C ASN A 221 16.49 9.87 -19.71
N GLY A 222 15.22 9.74 -20.09
CA GLY A 222 14.57 10.53 -21.13
C GLY A 222 14.44 9.82 -22.49
N TRP A 223 14.78 8.53 -22.58
CA TRP A 223 14.61 7.80 -23.83
C TRP A 223 13.16 7.32 -24.02
N ASP A 224 12.38 8.08 -24.80
CA ASP A 224 11.06 7.66 -25.27
C ASP A 224 11.07 7.32 -26.79
N PRO A 225 11.12 6.04 -27.17
CA PRO A 225 11.05 5.63 -28.57
C PRO A 225 9.63 5.69 -29.15
N THR A 226 8.60 5.91 -28.33
CA THR A 226 7.19 5.78 -28.71
C THR A 226 6.60 7.04 -29.32
N GLY A 227 7.15 8.22 -29.00
CA GLY A 227 6.60 9.51 -29.42
C GLY A 227 5.45 9.99 -28.52
N ASN A 228 5.63 9.91 -27.20
CA ASN A 228 4.64 10.23 -26.17
C ASN A 228 3.38 9.33 -26.25
N ALA A 229 3.54 8.03 -26.46
CA ALA A 229 2.43 7.09 -26.43
C ALA A 229 1.89 6.90 -25.00
N LEU A 230 0.58 6.72 -24.88
CA LEU A 230 -0.12 6.40 -23.62
C LEU A 230 -0.68 4.97 -23.62
N TYR A 231 -0.81 4.39 -24.80
CA TYR A 231 -1.37 3.06 -25.01
C TYR A 231 -0.50 2.24 -25.95
N TYR A 232 -0.59 0.92 -25.84
CA TYR A 232 -0.06 -0.01 -26.82
C TYR A 232 -0.93 -1.26 -26.89
N PHE A 233 -0.84 -2.00 -28.00
CA PHE A 233 -1.50 -3.29 -28.15
C PHE A 233 -0.77 -4.18 -29.15
N ASN A 234 -0.96 -5.49 -29.02
CA ASN A 234 -0.55 -6.44 -30.05
C ASN A 234 -1.70 -6.59 -31.07
N PRO A 235 -1.54 -6.18 -32.35
CA PRO A 235 -2.61 -6.27 -33.35
C PRO A 235 -3.07 -7.69 -33.62
N ASP A 236 -2.24 -8.70 -33.34
CA ASP A 236 -2.54 -10.10 -33.60
C ASP A 236 -3.46 -10.70 -32.52
N THR A 237 -3.51 -10.09 -31.32
CA THR A 237 -4.27 -10.61 -30.18
C THR A 237 -5.26 -9.62 -29.58
N ALA A 238 -5.26 -8.35 -30.00
CA ALA A 238 -6.10 -7.31 -29.43
C ALA A 238 -7.58 -7.49 -29.78
N THR A 239 -8.40 -7.70 -28.77
CA THR A 239 -9.87 -7.85 -28.89
C THR A 239 -10.65 -6.57 -28.59
N SER A 240 -10.01 -5.55 -28.00
CA SER A 240 -10.66 -4.29 -27.65
C SER A 240 -10.95 -3.45 -28.89
N LYS A 241 -12.22 -3.27 -29.28
CA LYS A 241 -12.59 -2.38 -30.41
C LYS A 241 -12.11 -0.95 -30.19
N TRP A 242 -12.14 -0.47 -28.95
CA TRP A 242 -11.72 0.89 -28.60
C TRP A 242 -10.24 1.14 -28.89
N ILE A 243 -9.35 0.16 -28.67
CA ILE A 243 -7.90 0.37 -28.87
C ILE A 243 -7.56 0.66 -30.34
N TRP A 244 -8.32 0.08 -31.27
CA TRP A 244 -8.17 0.30 -32.71
C TRP A 244 -8.62 1.69 -33.16
N THR A 245 -9.39 2.41 -32.34
CA THR A 245 -9.81 3.81 -32.62
C THR A 245 -8.74 4.83 -32.22
N ARG A 246 -7.72 4.42 -31.47
CA ARG A 246 -6.67 5.32 -30.99
C ARG A 246 -5.75 5.73 -32.14
N PRO A 247 -5.29 7.00 -32.21
CA PRO A 247 -4.31 7.42 -33.19
C PRO A 247 -3.01 6.62 -33.04
N GLN A 248 -2.70 5.81 -34.06
CA GLN A 248 -1.53 4.94 -34.07
C GLN A 248 -0.29 5.76 -34.43
N ILE A 249 0.79 5.62 -33.65
CA ILE A 249 2.04 6.36 -33.85
C ILE A 249 3.03 5.52 -34.63
N LYS A 250 3.34 4.32 -34.14
CA LYS A 250 4.31 3.39 -34.75
C LYS A 250 4.17 1.98 -34.18
N LYS A 251 4.82 1.01 -34.84
CA LYS A 251 4.98 -0.36 -34.37
C LYS A 251 6.43 -0.62 -33.95
N ILE A 252 6.65 -1.20 -32.77
CA ILE A 252 7.96 -1.69 -32.30
C ILE A 252 7.76 -3.13 -31.82
N GLY A 253 8.45 -4.07 -32.44
CA GLY A 253 8.23 -5.50 -32.19
C GLY A 253 6.78 -5.89 -32.47
N LYS A 254 6.13 -6.58 -31.53
CA LYS A 254 4.72 -6.97 -31.65
C LYS A 254 3.74 -5.84 -31.30
N HIS A 255 4.19 -4.73 -30.72
CA HIS A 255 3.29 -3.69 -30.19
C HIS A 255 3.14 -2.49 -31.14
N ILE A 256 1.88 -2.09 -31.36
CA ILE A 256 1.52 -0.77 -31.91
C ILE A 256 1.32 0.19 -30.76
N PHE A 257 1.99 1.34 -30.79
CA PHE A 257 1.93 2.40 -29.77
C PHE A 257 1.02 3.54 -30.23
N CYS A 258 0.18 4.06 -29.32
CA CYS A 258 -0.90 4.99 -29.64
C CYS A 258 -1.05 6.13 -28.60
N LYS A 259 -1.70 7.22 -29.03
CA LYS A 259 -2.18 8.30 -28.14
C LYS A 259 -3.57 8.05 -27.62
#